data_AF-A0AAX4EYL9-F1
#
_entry.id   AF-A0AAX4EYL9-F1
#
_cell.length_a   1.000
_cell.length_b   1.000
_cell.length_c   1.000
_cell.angle_alpha   90.00
_cell.angle_beta   90.00
_cell.angle_gamma   90.00
#
_symmetry.space_group_name_H-M   'P 1'
#
loop_
_entity.id
_entity.type
_entity.pdbx_description
1 polymer ?
#
loop_
_entity_poly.entity_id
_entity_poly.type
_entity_poly.pdbx_seq_one_letter_code
_entity_poly.pdbx_strand_id
1 'polypeptide(L)'
;MKKILIMYHFDFASKGKFERKLTRIFSKSNDYNIFYFEDYHNLIKQFFTADVLTKLTPELLADPFSIGLTHAVIFDSATKPEFLDFRDVLSDKITVRYITDKITFVSNKDRGEHFDTYCGRGTLWGNPYAIGVDGDRDEVIRKFKYDFDRDYLRGGNDFKENLKKLRGHTLGCHCKPYACHGDVLAQYLNELDDGE
;
A
#
# COMPACT_ATOMS: atom_id res chain seq x y z
N MET A 1 16.07 -23.58 -11.13
CA MET A 1 15.78 -22.58 -10.10
C MET A 1 15.47 -21.23 -10.71
N LYS A 2 14.24 -20.74 -10.51
CA LYS A 2 13.84 -19.38 -10.94
C LYS A 2 14.39 -18.33 -9.98
N LYS A 3 14.84 -17.17 -10.48
CA LYS A 3 15.25 -16.03 -9.66
C LYS A 3 14.22 -14.92 -9.87
N ILE A 4 13.39 -14.68 -8.87
CA ILE A 4 12.17 -13.91 -9.01
C ILE A 4 12.29 -12.65 -8.15
N LEU A 5 12.25 -11.49 -8.79
CA LEU A 5 12.16 -10.22 -8.10
C LEU A 5 10.70 -9.95 -7.70
N ILE A 6 10.46 -9.60 -6.43
CA ILE A 6 9.17 -9.11 -5.97
C ILE A 6 9.34 -7.67 -5.48
N MET A 7 8.48 -6.79 -5.99
CA MET A 7 8.39 -5.39 -5.58
C MET A 7 6.93 -5.03 -5.39
N TYR A 8 6.66 -4.13 -4.45
CA TYR A 8 5.33 -3.58 -4.29
C TYR A 8 5.38 -2.12 -3.85
N HIS A 9 4.37 -1.35 -4.27
CA HIS A 9 4.26 0.08 -3.99
C HIS A 9 4.24 0.27 -2.47
N PHE A 10 4.90 1.30 -1.94
CA PHE A 10 5.07 1.44 -0.48
C PHE A 10 3.74 1.54 0.28
N ASP A 11 2.69 2.07 -0.34
CA ASP A 11 1.31 2.08 0.21
C ASP A 11 0.46 0.83 -0.11
N PHE A 12 0.96 -0.16 -0.86
CA PHE A 12 0.25 -1.41 -1.13
C PHE A 12 0.28 -2.31 0.11
N ALA A 13 -0.89 -2.55 0.72
CA ALA A 13 -1.00 -3.31 1.98
C ALA A 13 -1.97 -4.50 1.91
N SER A 14 -2.52 -4.82 0.73
CA SER A 14 -3.55 -5.85 0.59
C SER A 14 -2.95 -7.25 0.66
N LYS A 15 -2.86 -7.81 1.88
CA LYS A 15 -2.32 -9.15 2.12
C LYS A 15 -3.05 -10.24 1.35
N GLY A 16 -4.39 -10.25 1.39
CA GLY A 16 -5.18 -11.26 0.68
C GLY A 16 -4.93 -11.27 -0.83
N LYS A 17 -4.84 -10.08 -1.45
CA LYS A 17 -4.50 -9.94 -2.87
C LYS A 17 -3.09 -10.42 -3.16
N PHE A 18 -2.12 -10.04 -2.33
CA PHE A 18 -0.73 -10.50 -2.45
C PHE A 18 -0.65 -12.03 -2.44
N GLU A 19 -1.21 -12.68 -1.42
CA GLU A 19 -1.17 -14.13 -1.25
C GLU A 19 -1.90 -14.86 -2.38
N ARG A 20 -3.10 -14.40 -2.77
CA ARG A 20 -3.88 -14.99 -3.88
C ARG A 20 -3.09 -14.97 -5.19
N LYS A 21 -2.53 -13.81 -5.55
CA LYS A 21 -1.80 -13.65 -6.81
C LYS A 21 -0.54 -14.49 -6.82
N LEU A 22 0.25 -14.46 -5.74
CA LEU A 22 1.48 -15.23 -5.67
C LEU A 22 1.21 -16.74 -5.66
N THR A 23 0.25 -17.22 -4.86
CA THR A 23 -0.14 -18.65 -4.85
C THR A 23 -0.45 -19.15 -6.26
N ARG A 24 -1.18 -18.36 -7.07
CA ARG A 24 -1.45 -18.70 -8.46
C ARG A 24 -0.19 -18.71 -9.33
N ILE A 25 0.70 -17.74 -9.16
CA ILE A 25 1.95 -17.61 -9.94
C ILE A 25 2.91 -18.77 -9.66
N PHE A 26 3.03 -19.17 -8.39
CA PHE A 26 3.97 -20.19 -7.93
C PHE A 26 3.39 -21.62 -7.95
N SER A 27 2.09 -21.78 -8.23
CA SER A 27 1.39 -23.09 -8.25
C SER A 27 2.03 -24.21 -9.07
N LYS A 28 2.90 -23.88 -10.05
CA LYS A 28 3.48 -24.85 -10.99
C LYS A 28 4.92 -25.27 -10.66
N SER A 29 5.58 -24.69 -9.65
CA SER A 29 6.97 -25.01 -9.32
C SER A 29 7.37 -24.50 -7.95
N ASN A 30 8.09 -25.33 -7.20
CA ASN A 30 8.68 -24.99 -5.90
C ASN A 30 10.19 -24.66 -5.99
N ASP A 31 10.75 -24.57 -7.20
CA ASP A 31 12.18 -24.34 -7.42
C ASP A 31 12.45 -22.87 -7.77
N TYR A 32 12.50 -22.01 -6.74
CA TYR A 32 12.70 -20.57 -6.88
C TYR A 32 13.45 -19.93 -5.70
N ASN A 33 14.10 -18.80 -5.99
CA ASN A 33 14.57 -17.82 -5.00
C ASN A 33 13.87 -16.48 -5.22
N ILE A 34 13.54 -15.81 -4.13
CA ILE A 34 12.84 -14.53 -4.09
C ILE A 34 13.84 -13.43 -3.73
N PHE A 35 13.91 -12.43 -4.59
CA PHE A 35 14.70 -11.23 -4.40
C PHE A 35 13.75 -10.06 -4.17
N TYR A 36 14.11 -9.13 -3.28
CA TYR A 36 13.30 -7.95 -2.99
C TYR A 36 14.17 -6.81 -2.47
N PHE A 37 13.79 -5.56 -2.76
CA PHE A 37 14.49 -4.38 -2.23
C PHE A 37 13.92 -3.96 -0.87
N GLU A 38 12.59 -3.83 -0.78
CA GLU A 38 11.92 -3.42 0.44
C GLU A 38 10.68 -4.27 0.73
N ASP A 39 10.30 -4.32 2.00
CA ASP A 39 9.14 -5.08 2.49
C ASP A 39 8.38 -4.25 3.54
N TYR A 40 7.89 -3.07 3.11
CA TYR A 40 7.25 -2.06 3.95
C TYR A 40 6.14 -2.58 4.89
N HIS A 41 5.35 -3.55 4.42
CA HIS A 41 4.23 -4.15 5.15
C HIS A 41 4.47 -5.61 5.57
N ASN A 42 5.72 -6.08 5.49
CA ASN A 42 6.12 -7.46 5.80
C ASN A 42 5.38 -8.56 5.00
N LEU A 43 4.83 -8.22 3.82
CA LEU A 43 4.08 -9.16 2.99
C LEU A 43 4.99 -10.29 2.45
N ILE A 44 6.22 -9.96 2.05
CA ILE A 44 7.16 -10.93 1.48
C ILE A 44 7.63 -11.89 2.56
N LYS A 45 8.11 -11.37 3.69
CA LYS A 45 8.62 -12.17 4.81
C LYS A 45 7.56 -13.02 5.50
N GLN A 46 6.29 -12.60 5.47
CA GLN A 46 5.19 -13.41 6.00
C GLN A 46 4.76 -14.53 5.04
N PHE A 47 4.92 -14.34 3.73
CA PHE A 47 4.47 -15.30 2.73
C PHE A 47 5.52 -16.37 2.39
N PHE A 48 6.80 -16.01 2.38
CA PHE A 48 7.89 -16.92 2.01
C PHE A 48 8.74 -17.31 3.22
N THR A 49 9.30 -18.52 3.18
CA THR A 49 10.27 -18.99 4.16
C THR A 49 11.61 -18.30 3.98
N ALA A 50 12.37 -18.10 5.06
CA ALA A 50 13.60 -17.30 5.03
C ALA A 50 14.71 -17.87 4.14
N ASP A 51 14.72 -19.18 3.89
CA ASP A 51 15.72 -19.89 3.07
C ASP A 51 15.66 -19.55 1.58
N VAL A 52 14.51 -19.10 1.09
CA VAL A 52 14.34 -18.68 -0.31
C VAL A 52 14.46 -17.16 -0.51
N LEU A 53 14.62 -16.39 0.58
CA LEU A 53 14.60 -14.93 0.55
C LEU A 53 16.00 -14.34 0.44
N THR A 54 16.17 -13.35 -0.43
CA THR A 54 17.38 -12.53 -0.53
C THR A 54 17.00 -11.05 -0.62
N LYS A 55 17.34 -10.26 0.40
CA LYS A 55 17.18 -8.79 0.35
C LYS A 55 18.28 -8.20 -0.54
N LEU A 56 17.89 -7.39 -1.51
CA LEU A 56 18.78 -6.66 -2.40
C LEU A 56 19.12 -5.29 -1.81
N THR A 57 20.28 -4.77 -2.20
CA THR A 57 20.70 -3.41 -1.85
C THR A 57 20.34 -2.43 -2.98
N PRO A 58 20.03 -1.16 -2.70
CA PRO A 58 19.59 -0.20 -3.72
C PRO A 58 20.55 0.01 -4.89
N GLU A 59 21.85 -0.27 -4.72
CA GLU A 59 22.85 -0.14 -5.79
C GLU A 59 22.55 -1.06 -6.98
N LEU A 60 21.87 -2.18 -6.75
CA LEU A 60 21.44 -3.12 -7.79
C LEU A 60 20.29 -2.59 -8.65
N LEU A 61 19.68 -1.45 -8.30
CA LEU A 61 18.71 -0.77 -9.18
C LEU A 61 19.38 -0.25 -10.46
N ALA A 62 20.69 0.06 -10.43
CA ALA A 62 21.43 0.52 -11.60
C ALA A 62 21.66 -0.59 -12.64
N ASP A 63 21.78 -1.84 -12.19
CA ASP A 63 21.83 -3.03 -13.06
C ASP A 63 21.13 -4.23 -12.40
N PRO A 64 19.79 -4.32 -12.52
CA PRO A 64 19.01 -5.39 -11.90
C PRO A 64 19.27 -6.77 -12.54
N PHE A 65 19.94 -6.83 -13.69
CA PHE A 65 20.20 -8.09 -14.40
C PHE A 65 21.51 -8.76 -13.98
N SER A 66 22.38 -8.05 -13.27
CA SER A 66 23.67 -8.56 -12.76
C SER A 66 23.55 -9.85 -11.94
N ILE A 67 22.40 -10.06 -11.29
CA ILE A 67 22.12 -11.26 -10.47
C ILE A 67 21.41 -12.39 -11.24
N GLY A 68 21.15 -12.21 -12.53
CA GLY A 68 20.51 -13.19 -13.40
C GLY A 68 19.03 -13.44 -13.09
N LEU A 69 18.27 -12.37 -12.80
CA LEU A 69 16.81 -12.46 -12.64
C LEU A 69 16.18 -13.14 -13.86
N THR A 70 15.16 -13.95 -13.63
CA THR A 70 14.41 -14.62 -14.72
C THR A 70 12.96 -14.16 -14.79
N HIS A 71 12.40 -13.70 -13.67
CA HIS A 71 11.04 -13.17 -13.60
C HIS A 71 10.96 -12.01 -12.62
N ALA A 72 9.94 -11.17 -12.76
CA ALA A 72 9.55 -10.21 -11.74
C ALA A 72 8.04 -10.23 -11.50
N VAL A 73 7.63 -9.97 -10.27
CA VAL A 73 6.24 -9.70 -9.89
C VAL A 73 6.21 -8.34 -9.20
N ILE A 74 5.48 -7.41 -9.79
CA ILE A 74 5.44 -6.02 -9.33
C ILE A 74 3.99 -5.68 -9.00
N PHE A 75 3.72 -5.28 -7.76
CA PHE A 75 2.43 -4.75 -7.34
C PHE A 75 2.51 -3.21 -7.30
N ASP A 76 1.73 -2.52 -8.09
CA ASP A 76 1.82 -1.06 -8.19
C ASP A 76 0.45 -0.38 -8.07
N SER A 77 0.45 0.93 -7.88
CA SER A 77 -0.74 1.74 -7.91
C SER A 77 -1.30 1.86 -9.33
N ALA A 78 -2.60 1.67 -9.48
CA ALA A 78 -3.30 1.93 -10.74
C ALA A 78 -3.38 3.43 -11.09
N THR A 79 -3.26 4.32 -10.08
CA THR A 79 -3.49 5.76 -10.22
C THR A 79 -2.24 6.61 -10.03
N LYS A 80 -1.25 6.12 -9.28
CA LYS A 80 0.05 6.78 -9.03
C LYS A 80 1.18 5.76 -9.06
N PRO A 81 1.47 5.15 -10.21
CA PRO A 81 2.45 4.08 -10.29
C PRO A 81 3.88 4.59 -10.02
N GLU A 82 4.66 3.81 -9.28
CA GLU A 82 6.05 4.13 -8.92
C GLU A 82 7.06 3.29 -9.72
N PHE A 83 6.63 2.19 -10.33
CA PHE A 83 7.52 1.22 -10.96
C PHE A 83 7.28 1.05 -12.46
N LEU A 84 6.56 1.95 -13.14
CA LEU A 84 6.33 1.84 -14.58
C LEU A 84 7.64 1.78 -15.37
N ASP A 85 8.53 2.76 -15.18
CA ASP A 85 9.81 2.81 -15.89
C ASP A 85 10.66 1.57 -15.59
N PHE A 86 10.69 1.15 -14.31
CA PHE A 86 11.44 -0.02 -13.89
C PHE A 86 10.87 -1.31 -14.48
N ARG A 87 9.54 -1.42 -14.56
CA ARG A 87 8.83 -2.53 -15.20
C ARG A 87 9.15 -2.60 -16.69
N ASP A 88 9.22 -1.47 -17.38
CA ASP A 88 9.55 -1.43 -18.80
C ASP A 88 10.98 -1.93 -19.04
N VAL A 89 11.96 -1.44 -18.26
CA VAL A 89 13.35 -1.93 -18.29
C VAL A 89 13.43 -3.44 -18.07
N LEU A 90 12.72 -3.98 -17.08
CA LEU A 90 12.72 -5.42 -16.81
C LEU A 90 12.05 -6.24 -17.92
N SER A 91 10.97 -5.73 -18.51
CA SER A 91 10.16 -6.45 -19.50
C SER A 91 10.91 -6.70 -20.81
N ASP A 92 11.98 -5.94 -21.08
CA ASP A 92 12.84 -6.15 -22.24
C ASP A 92 13.65 -7.47 -22.19
N LYS A 93 13.89 -8.00 -20.99
CA LYS A 93 14.79 -9.17 -20.82
C LYS A 93 14.18 -10.33 -20.04
N ILE A 94 13.21 -10.08 -19.18
CA ILE A 94 12.65 -11.09 -18.28
C ILE A 94 11.12 -11.09 -18.30
N THR A 95 10.51 -12.19 -17.86
CA THR A 95 9.05 -12.25 -17.74
C THR A 95 8.58 -11.42 -16.56
N VAL A 96 7.83 -10.34 -16.82
CA VAL A 96 7.27 -9.48 -15.77
C VAL A 96 5.77 -9.69 -15.62
N ARG A 97 5.32 -9.86 -14.37
CA ARG A 97 3.92 -9.79 -14.00
C ARG A 97 3.68 -8.48 -13.25
N TYR A 98 3.07 -7.53 -13.95
CA TYR A 98 2.68 -6.25 -13.39
C TYR A 98 1.22 -6.30 -12.92
N ILE A 99 0.99 -6.13 -11.63
CA ILE A 99 -0.30 -6.26 -10.97
C ILE A 99 -0.62 -4.88 -10.40
N THR A 100 -1.74 -4.30 -10.80
CA THR A 100 -2.15 -3.00 -10.26
C THR A 100 -3.17 -3.15 -9.15
N ASP A 101 -3.18 -2.18 -8.26
CA ASP A 101 -4.18 -2.04 -7.21
C ASP A 101 -4.69 -0.60 -7.09
N LYS A 102 -5.95 -0.46 -6.66
CA LYS A 102 -6.56 0.83 -6.38
C LYS A 102 -6.10 1.30 -5.00
N ILE A 103 -4.86 1.79 -4.93
CA ILE A 103 -4.25 2.33 -3.71
C ILE A 103 -4.86 3.70 -3.40
N THR A 104 -5.27 3.86 -2.15
CA THR A 104 -5.83 5.08 -1.56
C THR A 104 -4.68 5.93 -1.02
N PHE A 105 -4.72 7.23 -1.32
CA PHE A 105 -3.69 8.19 -0.90
C PHE A 105 -4.29 9.30 -0.03
N VAL A 106 -3.43 10.13 0.58
CA VAL A 106 -3.85 11.34 1.29
C VAL A 106 -3.07 12.54 0.75
N SER A 107 -3.76 13.63 0.43
CA SER A 107 -3.16 14.87 -0.07
C SER A 107 -3.54 16.10 0.77
N ASN A 108 -2.76 17.17 0.61
CA ASN A 108 -3.04 18.46 1.23
C ASN A 108 -3.88 19.36 0.31
N LYS A 109 -5.14 19.58 0.68
CA LYS A 109 -6.06 20.50 0.01
C LYS A 109 -5.58 21.95 0.02
N ASP A 110 -4.99 22.43 1.10
CA ASP A 110 -4.53 23.83 1.25
C ASP A 110 -3.35 24.16 0.33
N ARG A 111 -2.64 23.13 -0.14
CA ARG A 111 -1.59 23.25 -1.15
C ARG A 111 -2.12 23.21 -2.59
N GLY A 112 -3.44 23.08 -2.77
CA GLY A 112 -4.04 22.88 -4.08
C GLY A 112 -3.75 21.51 -4.69
N GLU A 113 -3.32 20.53 -3.88
CA GLU A 113 -3.10 19.17 -4.36
C GLU A 113 -4.44 18.49 -4.70
N HIS A 114 -4.43 17.66 -5.74
CA HIS A 114 -5.61 16.93 -6.17
C HIS A 114 -6.13 15.97 -5.07
N PHE A 115 -7.46 15.88 -4.93
CA PHE A 115 -8.15 14.87 -4.14
C PHE A 115 -9.51 14.55 -4.74
N ASP A 116 -9.97 13.31 -4.56
CA ASP A 116 -11.28 12.84 -5.00
C ASP A 116 -12.34 12.99 -3.91
N THR A 117 -11.94 12.83 -2.64
CA THR A 117 -12.87 12.90 -1.51
C THR A 117 -12.26 13.68 -0.35
N TYR A 118 -12.91 14.77 0.05
CA TYR A 118 -12.50 15.52 1.22
C TYR A 118 -12.85 14.73 2.50
N CYS A 119 -11.84 14.50 3.35
CA CYS A 119 -11.98 13.74 4.60
C CYS A 119 -11.75 14.59 5.86
N GLY A 120 -11.66 15.91 5.73
CA GLY A 120 -11.41 16.81 6.86
C GLY A 120 -12.60 16.95 7.82
N ARG A 121 -12.42 17.77 8.85
CA ARG A 121 -13.41 18.00 9.92
C ARG A 121 -14.75 18.48 9.35
N GLY A 122 -15.85 18.04 9.98
CA GLY A 122 -17.23 18.33 9.53
C GLY A 122 -17.78 17.30 8.54
N THR A 123 -16.94 16.43 7.99
CA THR A 123 -17.37 15.27 7.19
C THR A 123 -17.61 14.04 8.07
N LEU A 124 -18.19 12.98 7.48
CA LEU A 124 -18.28 11.67 8.14
C LEU A 124 -16.88 11.15 8.51
N TRP A 125 -15.87 11.42 7.70
CA TRP A 125 -14.49 10.89 7.81
C TRP A 125 -13.58 11.72 8.72
N GLY A 126 -14.06 12.88 9.18
CA GLY A 126 -13.24 13.84 9.91
C GLY A 126 -12.85 13.36 11.30
N ASN A 127 -11.63 13.67 11.71
CA ASN A 127 -11.22 13.46 13.11
C ASN A 127 -12.07 14.35 14.05
N PRO A 128 -12.81 13.77 15.02
CA PRO A 128 -13.59 14.57 15.97
C PRO A 128 -12.68 15.30 16.97
N TYR A 129 -11.47 14.82 17.22
CA TYR A 129 -10.51 15.39 18.15
C TYR A 129 -9.71 16.54 17.51
N ALA A 130 -9.59 17.67 18.20
CA ALA A 130 -8.93 18.89 17.74
C ALA A 130 -7.57 19.09 18.42
N ILE A 131 -6.54 19.38 17.63
CA ILE A 131 -5.19 19.69 18.13
C ILE A 131 -5.26 20.93 19.04
N GLY A 132 -4.58 20.87 20.19
CA GLY A 132 -4.54 21.93 21.19
C GLY A 132 -5.73 21.95 22.16
N VAL A 133 -6.81 21.24 21.84
CA VAL A 133 -7.98 21.05 22.74
C VAL A 133 -7.99 19.64 23.31
N ASP A 134 -7.90 18.64 22.41
CA ASP A 134 -7.99 17.22 22.75
C ASP A 134 -6.61 16.53 22.79
N GLY A 135 -5.53 17.29 22.66
CA GLY A 135 -4.16 16.78 22.69
C GLY A 135 -3.27 17.35 21.59
N ASP A 136 -2.05 16.84 21.49
CA ASP A 136 -1.16 17.10 20.36
C ASP A 136 -1.59 16.29 19.11
N ARG A 137 -0.85 16.47 18.00
CA ARG A 137 -1.14 15.79 16.72
C ARG A 137 -1.19 14.27 16.87
N ASP A 138 -0.22 13.69 17.55
CA ASP A 138 -0.09 12.24 17.67
C ASP A 138 -1.17 11.69 18.60
N GLU A 139 -1.51 12.41 19.66
CA GLU A 139 -2.61 12.07 20.56
C GLU A 139 -3.96 12.09 19.84
N VAL A 140 -4.30 13.15 19.10
CA VAL A 140 -5.60 13.21 18.42
C VAL A 140 -5.73 12.18 17.30
N ILE A 141 -4.64 11.81 16.64
CA ILE A 141 -4.62 10.72 15.65
C ILE A 141 -4.77 9.37 16.34
N ARG A 142 -4.09 9.15 17.47
CA ARG A 142 -4.20 7.92 18.26
C ARG A 142 -5.61 7.73 18.82
N LYS A 143 -6.25 8.78 19.32
CA LYS A 143 -7.67 8.76 19.73
C LYS A 143 -8.59 8.44 18.57
N PHE A 144 -8.38 9.10 17.41
CA PHE A 144 -9.14 8.80 16.20
C PHE A 144 -9.00 7.33 15.79
N LYS A 145 -7.77 6.80 15.76
CA LYS A 145 -7.52 5.40 15.43
C LYS A 145 -8.20 4.46 16.41
N TYR A 146 -8.11 4.75 17.72
CA TYR A 146 -8.76 3.95 18.76
C TYR A 146 -10.27 3.81 18.54
N ASP A 147 -10.94 4.91 18.22
CA ASP A 147 -12.37 4.94 17.94
C ASP A 147 -12.72 4.32 16.59
N PHE A 148 -11.89 4.55 15.57
CA PHE A 148 -12.03 3.92 14.26
C PHE A 148 -11.97 2.39 14.35
N ASP A 149 -10.98 1.85 15.08
CA ASP A 149 -10.80 0.42 15.26
C ASP A 149 -12.00 -0.22 15.98
N ARG A 150 -12.64 0.50 16.90
CA ARG A 150 -13.75 0.03 17.76
C ARG A 150 -15.15 0.41 17.27
N ASP A 151 -15.26 1.02 16.09
CA ASP A 151 -16.53 1.47 15.52
C ASP A 151 -17.26 2.51 16.42
N TYR A 152 -16.50 3.34 17.14
CA TYR A 152 -17.00 4.41 18.01
C TYR A 152 -17.12 5.77 17.31
N LEU A 153 -16.63 5.88 16.07
CA LEU A 153 -16.82 7.09 15.27
C LEU A 153 -18.29 7.31 14.91
N ARG A 154 -18.64 8.57 14.63
CA ARG A 154 -19.96 8.94 14.12
C ARG A 154 -20.27 8.14 12.85
N GLY A 155 -21.39 7.41 12.84
CA GLY A 155 -21.77 6.50 11.75
C GLY A 155 -21.80 5.03 12.17
N GLY A 156 -21.16 4.68 13.30
CA GLY A 156 -21.21 3.34 13.88
C GLY A 156 -20.84 2.25 12.86
N ASN A 157 -21.63 1.17 12.84
CA ASN A 157 -21.40 0.01 11.98
C ASN A 157 -21.36 0.35 10.47
N ASP A 158 -22.04 1.41 10.04
CA ASP A 158 -22.10 1.81 8.63
C ASP A 158 -20.86 2.61 8.18
N PHE A 159 -20.02 3.07 9.12
CA PHE A 159 -18.84 3.88 8.81
C PHE A 159 -17.91 3.14 7.84
N LYS A 160 -17.48 1.93 8.22
CA LYS A 160 -16.53 1.13 7.45
C LYS A 160 -17.12 0.67 6.12
N GLU A 161 -18.41 0.34 6.06
CA GLU A 161 -19.09 -0.03 4.80
C GLU A 161 -19.16 1.14 3.82
N ASN A 162 -19.44 2.35 4.30
CA ASN A 162 -19.38 3.53 3.44
C ASN A 162 -17.95 3.92 3.08
N LEU A 163 -17.00 3.74 4.00
CA LEU A 163 -15.58 4.02 3.76
C LEU A 163 -15.03 3.14 2.63
N LYS A 164 -15.37 1.84 2.58
CA LYS A 164 -14.96 0.89 1.53
C LYS A 164 -15.23 1.42 0.11
N LYS A 165 -16.27 2.24 -0.08
CA LYS A 165 -16.61 2.85 -1.37
C LYS A 165 -15.56 3.86 -1.86
N LEU A 166 -14.70 4.35 -0.96
CA LEU A 166 -13.62 5.29 -1.25
C LEU A 166 -12.30 4.59 -1.62
N ARG A 167 -12.26 3.27 -1.70
CA ARG A 167 -11.03 2.54 -2.06
C ARG A 167 -10.48 3.03 -3.40
N GLY A 168 -9.22 3.45 -3.41
CA GLY A 168 -8.54 4.01 -4.58
C GLY A 168 -8.66 5.52 -4.75
N HIS A 169 -9.44 6.19 -3.90
CA HIS A 169 -9.52 7.65 -3.92
C HIS A 169 -8.26 8.27 -3.31
N THR A 170 -7.92 9.47 -3.76
CA THR A 170 -7.04 10.38 -3.01
C THR A 170 -7.91 11.15 -2.02
N LEU A 171 -7.66 10.98 -0.72
CA LEU A 171 -8.37 11.65 0.37
C LEU A 171 -7.75 13.03 0.65
N GLY A 172 -8.56 14.09 0.58
CA GLY A 172 -8.12 15.46 0.82
C GLY A 172 -8.24 15.85 2.29
N CYS A 173 -7.13 16.32 2.89
CA CYS A 173 -7.07 16.88 4.24
C CYS A 173 -6.21 18.14 4.29
N HIS A 174 -6.05 18.74 5.47
CA HIS A 174 -5.23 19.92 5.72
C HIS A 174 -3.85 19.58 6.32
N CYS A 175 -3.65 18.35 6.80
CA CYS A 175 -2.53 18.01 7.68
C CYS A 175 -1.23 17.64 6.96
N LYS A 176 -1.29 17.08 5.75
CA LYS A 176 -0.09 16.63 5.03
C LYS A 176 0.87 17.81 4.79
N PRO A 177 2.19 17.63 4.89
CA PRO A 177 2.93 16.36 4.95
C PRO A 177 3.05 15.76 6.37
N TYR A 178 2.56 16.44 7.41
CA TYR A 178 2.56 15.88 8.76
C TYR A 178 1.56 14.72 8.88
N ALA A 179 1.72 13.92 9.93
CA ALA A 179 0.80 12.84 10.26
C ALA A 179 -0.67 13.31 10.21
N CYS A 180 -1.51 12.51 9.58
CA CYS A 180 -2.90 12.84 9.28
C CYS A 180 -3.83 11.70 9.70
N HIS A 181 -5.04 12.02 10.17
CA HIS A 181 -6.06 10.99 10.41
C HIS A 181 -6.48 10.27 9.12
N GLY A 182 -6.38 10.96 7.98
CA GLY A 182 -6.60 10.36 6.65
C GLY A 182 -5.66 9.19 6.38
N ASP A 183 -4.48 9.14 7.00
CA ASP A 183 -3.54 8.02 6.86
C ASP A 183 -4.12 6.73 7.47
N VAL A 184 -4.87 6.85 8.57
CA VAL A 184 -5.59 5.71 9.19
C VAL A 184 -6.65 5.16 8.23
N LEU A 185 -7.40 6.05 7.57
CA LEU A 185 -8.44 5.68 6.61
C LEU A 185 -7.83 5.02 5.36
N ALA A 186 -6.78 5.62 4.81
CA ALA A 186 -6.08 5.11 3.64
C ALA A 186 -5.45 3.74 3.92
N GLN A 187 -4.80 3.57 5.07
CA GLN A 187 -4.24 2.28 5.49
C GLN A 187 -5.32 1.19 5.51
N TYR A 188 -6.44 1.43 6.21
CA TYR A 188 -7.55 0.47 6.25
C TYR A 188 -8.02 0.08 4.85
N LEU A 189 -8.19 1.06 3.95
CA LEU A 189 -8.65 0.82 2.58
C LEU A 189 -7.62 0.02 1.75
N ASN A 190 -6.34 0.27 1.97
CA ASN A 190 -5.24 -0.40 1.25
C ASN A 190 -5.00 -1.82 1.76
N GLU A 191 -5.40 -2.14 2.99
CA GLU A 191 -5.37 -3.51 3.54
C GLU A 191 -6.49 -4.40 2.99
N LEU A 192 -7.56 -3.80 2.43
CA LEU A 192 -8.68 -4.56 1.87
C LEU A 192 -8.28 -5.34 0.63
N ASP A 193 -8.79 -6.56 0.55
CA ASP A 193 -8.72 -7.42 -0.62
C ASP A 193 -9.95 -7.19 -1.51
N ASP A 194 -9.73 -6.93 -2.80
CA ASP A 194 -10.78 -6.73 -3.80
C ASP A 194 -11.33 -8.05 -4.36
N GLY A 195 -10.72 -9.18 -4.03
CA GLY A 195 -11.11 -10.50 -4.55
C GLY A 195 -10.73 -10.74 -6.03
N GLU A 196 -10.11 -9.76 -6.68
CA GLU A 196 -9.76 -9.80 -8.11
C GLU A 196 -8.37 -10.36 -8.39
#